data_AF-A0A7J6M005-F1
#
_entry.id   AF-A0A7J6M005-F1
#
_cell.length_a   1.000
_cell.length_b   1.000
_cell.length_c   1.000
_cell.angle_alpha   90.00
_cell.angle_beta   90.00
_cell.angle_gamma   90.00
#
_symmetry.space_group_name_H-M   'P 1'
#
loop_
_entity.id
_entity.type
_entity.pdbx_description
1 polymer ?
#
loop_
_entity_poly.entity_id
_entity_poly.type
_entity_poly.pdbx_seq_one_letter_code
_entity_poly.pdbx_strand_id
1 'polypeptide(L)'
;MSRANGGTQPRRPTSPVAGRSINRIPRAFSITSSLLLQGLLHVNVLFDVVLLGPGLLITWIIRAATGDAHERAYQILLPMFAIVLAAEGPRLALGYSGNLGERVPHLFLWLVLSFFPVLAMLIAILVIRANIQELTDAMCPSCLTPFEVVLICLEIVIVITSGTVGIFAMRRLIAVKTFRFYEQYFVTSMTELQPRRFYMLLICV
;
A
#
# COMPACT_ATOMS: atom_id res chain seq x y z
N MET A 1 10.31 -58.66 70.65
CA MET A 1 10.14 -58.47 69.21
C MET A 1 10.26 -56.98 68.89
N SER A 2 11.20 -56.65 68.02
CA SER A 2 11.86 -55.33 67.88
C SER A 2 11.03 -54.25 67.21
N ARG A 3 11.13 -53.03 67.77
CA ARG A 3 10.95 -51.72 67.12
C ARG A 3 12.09 -51.46 66.11
N ALA A 4 11.76 -50.93 64.94
CA ALA A 4 12.69 -50.21 64.07
C ALA A 4 11.94 -48.99 63.49
N ASN A 5 12.02 -47.83 64.14
CA ASN A 5 12.91 -46.69 63.84
C ASN A 5 12.80 -46.14 62.41
N GLY A 6 12.06 -45.02 62.31
CA GLY A 6 11.99 -44.16 61.14
C GLY A 6 13.23 -43.29 60.98
N GLY A 7 13.64 -43.12 59.73
CA GLY A 7 14.59 -42.10 59.29
C GLY A 7 13.94 -41.26 58.21
N THR A 8 13.30 -40.16 58.61
CA THR A 8 12.76 -39.16 57.69
C THR A 8 13.93 -38.31 57.19
N GLN A 9 14.34 -38.51 55.93
CA GLN A 9 15.34 -37.66 55.30
C GLN A 9 14.77 -36.24 55.08
N PRO A 10 15.53 -35.17 55.37
CA PRO A 10 15.13 -33.81 55.04
C PRO A 10 15.22 -33.59 53.52
N ARG A 11 14.07 -33.30 52.90
CA ARG A 11 14.00 -32.85 51.50
C ARG A 11 14.77 -31.53 51.37
N ARG A 12 15.80 -31.52 50.52
CA ARG A 12 16.49 -30.30 50.08
C ARG A 12 15.46 -29.33 49.47
N PRO A 13 15.54 -28.02 49.77
CA PRO A 13 14.79 -27.02 49.02
C PRO A 13 15.32 -27.00 47.59
N THR A 14 14.50 -27.44 46.64
CA THR A 14 14.70 -27.16 45.22
C THR A 14 14.67 -25.64 45.06
N SER A 15 15.81 -25.06 44.68
CA SER A 15 15.90 -23.67 44.29
C SER A 15 14.84 -23.35 43.23
N PRO A 16 14.25 -22.15 43.25
CA PRO A 16 13.41 -21.73 42.15
C PRO A 16 14.29 -21.71 40.91
N VAL A 17 13.84 -22.40 39.86
CA VAL A 17 14.39 -22.31 38.50
C VAL A 17 14.07 -20.90 37.97
N ALA A 18 14.74 -19.91 38.55
CA ALA A 18 14.76 -18.51 38.12
C ALA A 18 15.79 -18.39 37.00
N GLY A 19 15.40 -18.92 35.85
CA GLY A 19 16.24 -18.94 34.66
C GLY A 19 15.46 -19.34 33.45
N ARG A 20 14.13 -19.08 33.44
CA ARG A 20 13.35 -19.15 32.21
C ARG A 20 13.79 -17.98 31.37
N SER A 21 14.87 -18.20 30.63
CA SER A 21 15.30 -17.50 29.44
C SER A 21 14.13 -16.76 28.80
N ILE A 22 13.93 -15.50 29.19
CA ILE A 22 13.20 -14.48 28.41
C ILE A 22 14.13 -14.06 27.26
N ASN A 23 14.79 -15.03 26.65
CA ASN A 23 15.71 -14.83 25.55
C ASN A 23 15.03 -15.38 24.31
N ARG A 24 14.83 -14.43 23.39
CA ARG A 24 14.38 -14.59 22.02
C ARG A 24 12.89 -14.88 21.90
N ILE A 25 12.05 -13.89 22.25
CA ILE A 25 11.08 -13.48 21.22
C ILE A 25 11.99 -13.08 20.06
N PRO A 26 12.05 -13.84 18.95
CA PRO A 26 12.77 -13.36 17.81
C PRO A 26 12.08 -12.05 17.49
N ARG A 27 12.77 -10.92 17.67
CA ARG A 27 12.46 -9.69 16.95
C ARG A 27 12.81 -9.96 15.48
N ALA A 28 12.19 -10.98 14.90
CA ALA A 28 11.95 -11.03 13.48
C ALA A 28 11.06 -9.81 13.27
N PHE A 29 11.70 -8.68 12.99
CA PHE A 29 11.07 -7.51 12.43
C PHE A 29 10.43 -7.99 11.13
N SER A 30 9.23 -8.57 11.28
CA SER A 30 8.40 -9.05 10.19
C SER A 30 8.18 -7.83 9.33
N ILE A 31 8.87 -7.78 8.19
CA ILE A 31 8.61 -6.81 7.14
C ILE A 31 7.10 -6.85 6.91
N THR A 32 6.45 -5.75 7.22
CA THR A 32 4.99 -5.57 7.20
C THR A 32 4.53 -5.16 5.79
N SER A 33 5.42 -5.22 4.80
CA SER A 33 5.09 -5.00 3.39
C SER A 33 4.01 -5.98 2.94
N SER A 34 2.99 -5.47 2.25
CA SER A 34 1.92 -6.30 1.71
C SER A 34 2.35 -6.89 0.37
N LEU A 35 2.52 -8.21 0.32
CA LEU A 35 2.83 -8.93 -0.93
C LEU A 35 1.71 -8.77 -1.96
N LEU A 36 0.46 -8.76 -1.50
CA LEU A 36 -0.70 -8.57 -2.37
C LEU A 36 -0.68 -7.20 -3.06
N LEU A 37 -0.37 -6.13 -2.30
CA LEU A 37 -0.25 -4.79 -2.87
C LEU A 37 0.89 -4.73 -3.90
N GLN A 38 2.02 -5.40 -3.62
CA GLN A 38 3.14 -5.46 -4.54
C GLN A 38 2.79 -6.20 -5.83
N GLY A 39 2.04 -7.31 -5.74
CA GLY A 39 1.53 -8.02 -6.91
C GLY A 39 0.58 -7.17 -7.74
N LEU A 40 -0.35 -6.44 -7.10
CA LEU A 40 -1.28 -5.55 -7.80
C LEU A 40 -0.57 -4.37 -8.46
N LEU A 41 0.43 -3.77 -7.81
CA LEU A 41 1.26 -2.73 -8.43
C LEU A 41 2.02 -3.27 -9.64
N HIS A 42 2.47 -4.53 -9.61
CA HIS A 42 3.15 -5.15 -10.73
C HIS A 42 2.20 -5.40 -11.92
N VAL A 43 1.01 -5.93 -11.65
CA VAL A 43 -0.03 -6.09 -12.67
C VAL A 43 -0.42 -4.75 -13.28
N ASN A 44 -0.52 -3.70 -12.45
CA ASN A 44 -0.84 -2.38 -12.93
C ASN A 44 0.25 -1.83 -13.88
N VAL A 45 1.55 -1.96 -13.55
CA VAL A 45 2.65 -1.60 -14.48
C VAL A 45 2.52 -2.32 -15.82
N LEU A 46 2.23 -3.62 -15.81
CA LEU A 46 2.06 -4.40 -17.04
C LEU A 46 0.85 -3.89 -17.83
N PHE A 47 -0.23 -3.56 -17.13
CA PHE A 47 -1.45 -3.04 -17.76
C PHE A 47 -1.22 -1.66 -18.35
N ASP A 48 -0.52 -0.76 -17.65
CA ASP A 48 -0.12 0.55 -18.17
C ASP A 48 0.69 0.42 -19.45
N VAL A 49 1.65 -0.50 -19.52
CA VAL A 49 2.43 -0.73 -20.74
C VAL A 49 1.53 -1.18 -21.90
N VAL A 50 0.56 -2.05 -21.62
CA VAL A 50 -0.41 -2.56 -22.61
C VAL A 50 -1.46 -1.51 -22.99
N LEU A 51 -1.85 -0.63 -22.07
CA LEU A 51 -2.81 0.44 -22.31
C LEU A 51 -2.14 1.57 -23.11
N LEU A 52 -0.94 1.98 -22.71
CA LEU A 52 -0.23 3.11 -23.29
C LEU A 52 0.35 2.80 -24.67
N GLY A 53 1.01 1.66 -24.84
CA GLY A 53 1.66 1.34 -26.12
C GLY A 53 0.63 1.17 -27.25
N PRO A 54 -0.16 0.09 -27.23
CA PRO A 54 -1.28 -0.12 -28.15
C PRO A 54 -2.28 1.05 -28.22
N GLY A 55 -2.68 1.63 -27.10
CA GLY A 55 -3.67 2.72 -27.09
C GLY A 55 -3.18 3.98 -27.80
N LEU A 56 -1.95 4.43 -27.52
CA LEU A 56 -1.37 5.58 -28.24
C LEU A 56 -1.15 5.28 -29.72
N LEU A 57 -0.73 4.05 -30.06
CA LEU A 57 -0.55 3.63 -31.45
C LEU A 57 -1.89 3.63 -32.21
N ILE A 58 -2.95 3.07 -31.61
CA ILE A 58 -4.30 3.04 -32.20
C ILE A 58 -4.82 4.46 -32.37
N THR A 59 -4.71 5.31 -31.33
CA THR A 59 -5.10 6.72 -31.40
C THR A 59 -4.35 7.45 -32.52
N TRP A 60 -3.04 7.21 -32.69
CA TRP A 60 -2.23 7.82 -33.74
C TRP A 60 -2.64 7.35 -35.14
N ILE A 61 -2.86 6.05 -35.33
CA ILE A 61 -3.31 5.48 -36.61
C ILE A 61 -4.68 6.05 -37.00
N ILE A 62 -5.63 6.10 -36.06
CA ILE A 62 -6.97 6.63 -36.33
C ILE A 62 -6.87 8.11 -36.71
N ARG A 63 -6.10 8.91 -35.96
CA ARG A 63 -5.87 10.33 -36.28
C ARG A 63 -5.31 10.50 -37.69
N ALA A 64 -4.32 9.70 -38.06
CA ALA A 64 -3.72 9.74 -39.40
C ALA A 64 -4.72 9.37 -40.50
N ALA A 65 -5.67 8.47 -40.21
CA ALA A 65 -6.68 8.02 -41.17
C ALA A 65 -7.88 8.98 -41.31
N THR A 66 -8.29 9.67 -40.25
CA THR A 66 -9.51 10.50 -40.25
C THR A 66 -9.28 12.00 -40.54
N GLY A 67 -8.03 12.47 -40.54
CA GLY A 67 -7.72 13.89 -40.78
C GLY A 67 -8.39 14.84 -39.77
N ASP A 68 -8.81 16.01 -40.22
CA ASP A 68 -9.28 17.12 -39.35
C ASP A 68 -10.70 16.95 -38.81
N ALA A 69 -11.47 15.97 -39.31
CA ALA A 69 -12.89 15.79 -38.97
C ALA A 69 -13.14 15.56 -37.47
N HIS A 70 -12.12 15.12 -36.71
CA HIS A 70 -12.22 14.81 -35.29
C HIS A 70 -11.19 15.56 -34.44
N GLU A 71 -10.60 16.64 -34.98
CA GLU A 71 -9.50 17.35 -34.32
C GLU A 71 -9.86 17.84 -32.90
N ARG A 72 -11.09 18.32 -32.70
CA ARG A 72 -11.57 18.79 -31.39
C ARG A 72 -11.61 17.69 -30.32
N ALA A 73 -11.99 16.47 -30.69
CA ALA A 73 -12.02 15.35 -29.75
C ALA A 73 -10.59 14.98 -29.31
N TYR A 74 -9.65 14.96 -30.25
CA TYR A 74 -8.23 14.72 -29.96
C TYR A 74 -7.59 15.83 -29.12
N GLN A 75 -7.99 17.09 -29.33
CA GLN A 75 -7.52 18.23 -28.52
C GLN A 75 -7.92 18.11 -27.04
N ILE A 76 -8.98 17.36 -26.71
CA ILE A 76 -9.43 17.13 -25.33
C ILE A 76 -8.87 15.81 -24.78
N LEU A 77 -8.95 14.71 -25.56
CA LEU A 77 -8.53 13.38 -25.10
C LEU A 77 -7.02 13.27 -24.91
N LEU A 78 -6.23 13.81 -25.83
CA LEU A 78 -4.76 13.70 -25.79
C LEU A 78 -4.15 14.30 -24.52
N PRO A 79 -4.50 15.53 -24.08
CA PRO A 79 -3.98 16.06 -22.83
C PRO A 79 -4.46 15.27 -21.60
N MET A 80 -5.68 14.71 -21.61
CA MET A 80 -6.15 13.84 -20.51
C MET A 80 -5.29 12.57 -20.39
N PHE A 81 -5.01 11.90 -21.51
CA PHE A 81 -4.09 10.77 -21.54
C PHE A 81 -2.67 11.15 -21.10
N ALA A 82 -2.17 12.32 -21.54
CA ALA A 82 -0.86 12.81 -21.14
C ALA A 82 -0.77 13.06 -19.63
N ILE A 83 -1.83 13.60 -19.02
CA ILE A 83 -1.89 13.83 -17.56
C ILE A 83 -1.90 12.49 -16.81
N VAL A 84 -2.70 11.52 -17.27
CA VAL A 84 -2.71 10.17 -16.67
C VAL A 84 -1.32 9.55 -16.75
N LEU A 85 -0.68 9.57 -17.93
CA LEU A 85 0.67 9.06 -18.14
C LEU A 85 1.70 9.76 -17.24
N ALA A 86 1.62 11.08 -17.11
CA ALA A 86 2.53 11.84 -16.26
C ALA A 86 2.32 11.54 -14.77
N ALA A 87 1.08 11.22 -14.36
CA ALA A 87 0.77 10.82 -12.99
C ALA A 87 1.19 9.38 -12.68
N GLU A 88 1.23 8.49 -13.68
CA GLU A 88 1.52 7.07 -13.49
C GLU A 88 2.91 6.80 -12.91
N GLY A 89 3.95 7.43 -13.47
CA GLY A 89 5.32 7.25 -13.00
C GLY A 89 5.50 7.56 -11.49
N PRO A 90 5.13 8.77 -11.03
CA PRO A 90 5.14 9.12 -9.61
C PRO A 90 4.23 8.22 -8.76
N ARG A 91 3.04 7.86 -9.25
CA ARG A 91 2.11 6.96 -8.56
C ARG A 91 2.79 5.63 -8.27
N LEU A 92 3.29 4.94 -9.30
CA LEU A 92 3.95 3.65 -9.16
C LEU A 92 5.18 3.73 -8.23
N ALA A 93 6.02 4.76 -8.40
CA ALA A 93 7.19 4.97 -7.55
C ALA A 93 6.82 5.12 -6.06
N LEU A 94 5.78 5.89 -5.75
CA LEU A 94 5.27 6.06 -4.39
C LEU A 94 4.65 4.77 -3.83
N GLY A 95 3.93 4.02 -4.65
CA GLY A 95 3.34 2.74 -4.26
C GLY A 95 4.39 1.72 -3.85
N TYR A 96 5.42 1.51 -4.69
CA TYR A 96 6.51 0.59 -4.39
C TYR A 96 7.36 1.05 -3.20
N SER A 97 7.82 2.30 -3.21
CA SER A 97 8.65 2.84 -2.12
C SER A 97 7.90 2.93 -0.80
N GLY A 98 6.60 3.22 -0.84
CA GLY A 98 5.73 3.24 0.32
C GLY A 98 5.48 1.85 0.91
N ASN A 99 5.22 0.85 0.08
CA ASN A 99 4.98 -0.52 0.53
C ASN A 99 6.27 -1.20 1.03
N LEU A 100 7.36 -1.12 0.27
CA LEU A 100 8.65 -1.73 0.64
C LEU A 100 9.32 -1.01 1.81
N GLY A 101 9.25 0.32 1.80
CA GLY A 101 9.84 1.15 2.86
C GLY A 101 8.97 1.31 4.09
N GLU A 102 7.79 0.67 4.15
CA GLU A 102 6.81 0.84 5.22
C GLU A 102 6.51 2.31 5.51
N ARG A 103 6.41 3.16 4.47
CA ARG A 103 6.21 4.61 4.60
C ARG A 103 4.75 4.99 4.38
N VAL A 104 4.02 5.14 5.49
CA VAL A 104 2.64 5.65 5.53
C VAL A 104 2.43 6.89 4.65
N PRO A 105 3.25 7.96 4.73
CA PRO A 105 3.01 9.15 3.90
C PRO A 105 3.15 8.89 2.39
N HIS A 106 4.02 7.97 1.98
CA HIS A 106 4.19 7.61 0.57
C HIS A 106 2.99 6.81 0.07
N LEU A 107 2.49 5.85 0.86
CA LEU A 107 1.25 5.11 0.55
C LEU A 107 0.03 6.05 0.50
N PHE A 108 -0.02 7.06 1.37
CA PHE A 108 -1.08 8.07 1.34
C PHE A 108 -1.03 8.89 0.06
N LEU A 109 0.15 9.38 -0.30
CA LEU A 109 0.32 10.13 -1.54
C LEU A 109 0.02 9.25 -2.78
N TRP A 110 0.40 7.98 -2.76
CA TRP A 110 0.02 7.01 -3.79
C TRP A 110 -1.50 6.82 -3.91
N LEU A 111 -2.24 6.73 -2.80
CA LEU A 111 -3.71 6.66 -2.83
C LEU A 111 -4.30 7.95 -3.43
N VAL A 112 -3.80 9.11 -3.02
CA VAL A 112 -4.24 10.41 -3.57
C VAL A 112 -3.98 10.46 -5.07
N LEU A 113 -2.79 10.05 -5.53
CA LEU A 113 -2.48 9.99 -6.97
C LEU A 113 -3.34 8.97 -7.74
N SER A 114 -3.71 7.86 -7.09
CA SER A 114 -4.56 6.83 -7.71
C SER A 114 -5.99 7.32 -7.90
N PHE A 115 -6.53 8.07 -6.93
CA PHE A 115 -7.91 8.53 -6.99
C PHE A 115 -8.09 9.88 -7.71
N PHE A 116 -7.17 10.83 -7.56
CA PHE A 116 -7.43 12.25 -7.87
C PHE A 116 -6.57 12.91 -8.96
N PRO A 117 -5.70 12.18 -9.66
CA PRO A 117 -5.72 12.36 -11.10
C PRO A 117 -6.18 11.12 -11.85
N VAL A 118 -5.69 9.93 -11.52
CA VAL A 118 -5.85 8.76 -12.40
C VAL A 118 -7.30 8.32 -12.51
N LEU A 119 -7.93 7.90 -11.40
CA LEU A 119 -9.31 7.41 -11.46
C LEU A 119 -10.29 8.48 -11.96
N ALA A 120 -10.14 9.72 -11.46
CA ALA A 120 -10.98 10.83 -11.88
C ALA A 120 -10.90 11.08 -13.40
N MET A 121 -9.69 11.05 -13.97
CA MET A 121 -9.50 11.24 -15.42
C MET A 121 -10.02 10.05 -16.23
N LEU A 122 -9.81 8.81 -15.79
CA LEU A 122 -10.35 7.63 -16.48
C LEU A 122 -11.88 7.68 -16.54
N ILE A 123 -12.54 8.07 -15.44
CA ILE A 123 -13.99 8.27 -15.40
C ILE A 123 -14.40 9.42 -16.31
N ALA A 124 -13.68 10.55 -16.28
CA ALA A 124 -13.97 11.69 -17.14
C ALA A 124 -13.91 11.32 -18.63
N ILE A 125 -12.93 10.53 -19.06
CA ILE A 125 -12.81 10.03 -20.44
C ILE A 125 -14.05 9.20 -20.82
N LEU A 126 -14.51 8.30 -19.95
CA LEU A 126 -15.71 7.49 -20.20
C LEU A 126 -16.99 8.34 -20.25
N VAL A 127 -17.12 9.33 -19.37
CA VAL A 127 -18.27 10.23 -19.34
C VAL A 127 -18.30 11.12 -20.58
N ILE A 128 -17.17 11.69 -20.97
CA ILE A 128 -17.04 12.51 -22.18
C ILE A 128 -17.42 11.68 -23.41
N ARG A 129 -16.93 10.44 -23.50
CA ARG A 129 -17.33 9.50 -24.56
C ARG A 129 -18.85 9.28 -24.58
N ALA A 130 -19.47 8.96 -23.44
CA ALA A 130 -20.90 8.67 -23.37
C ALA A 130 -21.76 9.88 -23.81
N ASN A 131 -21.41 11.09 -23.36
CA ASN A 131 -22.14 12.30 -23.72
C ASN A 131 -21.91 12.74 -25.17
N ILE A 132 -20.70 12.55 -25.71
CA ILE A 132 -20.43 12.82 -27.14
C ILE A 132 -21.20 11.84 -28.02
N GLN A 133 -21.35 10.58 -27.59
CA GLN A 133 -22.08 9.58 -28.36
C GLN A 133 -23.56 9.95 -28.54
N GLU A 134 -24.22 10.50 -27.51
CA GLU A 134 -25.62 10.95 -27.60
C GLU A 134 -25.82 12.16 -28.52
N LEU A 135 -24.81 13.04 -28.63
CA LEU A 135 -24.91 14.26 -29.43
C LEU A 135 -24.51 14.03 -30.89
N THR A 136 -23.93 12.87 -31.22
CA THR A 136 -23.03 12.77 -32.37
C THR A 136 -22.94 11.36 -32.98
N ASP A 137 -24.06 10.68 -33.18
CA ASP A 137 -24.13 9.47 -34.05
C ASP A 137 -23.68 9.75 -35.50
N ALA A 138 -23.54 11.03 -35.90
CA ALA A 138 -23.16 11.45 -37.25
C ALA A 138 -21.71 11.94 -37.42
N MET A 139 -20.95 12.24 -36.36
CA MET A 139 -19.71 13.04 -36.49
C MET A 139 -18.45 12.43 -35.86
N CYS A 140 -18.50 11.30 -35.13
CA CYS A 140 -17.29 10.52 -34.78
C CYS A 140 -17.59 9.09 -34.26
N PRO A 141 -17.87 8.11 -35.14
CA PRO A 141 -18.02 6.70 -34.74
C PRO A 141 -16.73 6.07 -34.18
N SER A 142 -15.57 6.72 -34.34
CA SER A 142 -14.23 6.13 -34.09
C SER A 142 -13.39 6.85 -33.02
N CYS A 143 -13.96 7.77 -32.24
CA CYS A 143 -13.18 8.59 -31.30
C CYS A 143 -12.58 7.79 -30.13
N LEU A 144 -13.20 6.67 -29.76
CA LEU A 144 -12.64 5.70 -28.82
C LEU A 144 -13.11 4.31 -29.24
N THR A 145 -12.18 3.42 -29.52
CA THR A 145 -12.49 2.06 -29.96
C THR A 145 -13.16 1.28 -28.82
N PRO A 146 -14.03 0.30 -29.12
CA PRO A 146 -14.63 -0.55 -28.09
C PRO A 146 -13.56 -1.28 -27.26
N PHE A 147 -12.40 -1.56 -27.87
CA PHE A 147 -11.24 -2.13 -27.20
C PHE A 147 -10.64 -1.18 -26.14
N GLU A 148 -10.41 0.09 -26.48
CA GLU A 148 -9.92 1.09 -25.52
C GLU A 148 -10.88 1.29 -24.35
N VAL A 149 -12.20 1.26 -24.60
CA VAL A 149 -13.22 1.32 -23.53
C VAL A 149 -13.05 0.15 -22.56
N VAL A 150 -12.89 -1.07 -23.08
CA VAL A 150 -12.68 -2.26 -22.24
C VAL A 150 -11.39 -2.13 -21.43
N LEU A 151 -10.31 -1.62 -22.04
CA LEU A 151 -9.05 -1.43 -21.33
C LEU A 151 -9.17 -0.37 -20.22
N ILE A 152 -9.84 0.76 -20.48
CA ILE A 152 -10.07 1.80 -19.46
C ILE A 152 -10.92 1.24 -18.31
N CYS A 153 -11.98 0.48 -18.61
CA CYS A 153 -12.81 -0.16 -17.59
C CYS A 153 -12.00 -1.16 -16.74
N LEU A 154 -11.13 -1.95 -17.37
CA LEU A 154 -10.24 -2.86 -16.65
C LEU A 154 -9.25 -2.09 -15.77
N GLU A 155 -8.67 -1.00 -16.26
CA GLU A 155 -7.76 -0.16 -15.46
C GLU A 155 -8.48 0.43 -14.26
N ILE A 156 -9.71 0.92 -14.42
CA ILE A 156 -10.55 1.39 -13.31
C ILE A 156 -10.71 0.29 -12.24
N VAL A 157 -11.01 -0.95 -12.65
CA VAL A 157 -11.13 -2.08 -11.72
C VAL A 157 -9.80 -2.36 -11.00
N ILE A 158 -8.67 -2.31 -11.71
CA ILE A 158 -7.34 -2.51 -11.13
C ILE A 158 -7.02 -1.38 -10.13
N VAL A 159 -7.28 -0.12 -10.47
CA VAL A 159 -7.05 1.05 -9.61
C VAL A 159 -7.91 0.98 -8.34
N ILE A 160 -9.19 0.61 -8.45
CA ILE A 160 -10.07 0.45 -7.28
C ILE A 160 -9.59 -0.71 -6.41
N THR A 161 -9.27 -1.86 -7.02
CA THR A 161 -8.82 -3.05 -6.28
C THR A 161 -7.49 -2.80 -5.58
N SER A 162 -6.53 -2.18 -6.25
CA SER A 162 -5.26 -1.79 -5.65
C SER A 162 -5.48 -0.76 -4.54
N GLY A 163 -6.29 0.27 -4.76
CA GLY A 163 -6.62 1.30 -3.77
C GLY A 163 -7.22 0.71 -2.48
N THR A 164 -8.18 -0.21 -2.60
CA THR A 164 -8.77 -0.89 -1.43
C THR A 164 -7.72 -1.70 -0.65
N VAL A 165 -6.93 -2.53 -1.32
CA VAL A 165 -5.82 -3.28 -0.70
C VAL A 165 -4.81 -2.35 -0.06
N GLY A 166 -4.50 -1.22 -0.69
CA GLY A 166 -3.59 -0.23 -0.18
C GLY A 166 -4.09 0.48 1.08
N ILE A 167 -5.39 0.78 1.17
CA ILE A 167 -6.02 1.28 2.40
C ILE A 167 -5.86 0.26 3.53
N PHE A 168 -6.13 -1.03 3.27
CA PHE A 168 -5.95 -2.08 4.27
C PHE A 168 -4.49 -2.21 4.73
N ALA A 169 -3.55 -2.20 3.77
CA ALA A 169 -2.12 -2.24 4.05
C ALA A 169 -1.68 -1.05 4.93
N MET A 170 -2.15 0.15 4.60
CA MET A 170 -1.86 1.37 5.36
C MET A 170 -2.42 1.32 6.78
N ARG A 171 -3.66 0.88 6.97
CA ARG A 171 -4.27 0.75 8.31
C ARG A 171 -3.46 -0.21 9.19
N ARG A 172 -3.05 -1.35 8.63
CA ARG A 172 -2.18 -2.32 9.32
C ARG A 172 -0.83 -1.69 9.67
N LEU A 173 -0.23 -0.96 8.74
CA LEU A 173 1.05 -0.29 8.94
C LEU A 173 1.00 0.76 10.06
N ILE A 174 -0.05 1.58 10.09
CA ILE A 174 -0.27 2.57 11.16
C ILE A 174 -0.39 1.86 12.51
N ALA A 175 -1.22 0.82 12.60
CA ALA A 175 -1.41 0.07 13.85
C ALA A 175 -0.09 -0.51 14.39
N VAL A 176 0.73 -1.10 13.51
CA VAL A 176 2.05 -1.64 13.88
C VAL A 176 3.00 -0.54 14.33
N LYS A 177 3.05 0.61 13.65
CA LYS A 177 3.92 1.72 14.05
C LYS A 177 3.49 2.35 15.37
N THR A 178 2.19 2.52 15.57
CA THR A 178 1.63 3.02 16.83
C THR A 178 1.96 2.08 17.99
N PHE A 179 1.79 0.77 17.79
CA PHE A 179 2.16 -0.23 18.81
C PHE A 179 3.65 -0.15 19.17
N ARG A 180 4.55 -0.09 18.17
CA ARG A 180 6.00 0.04 18.39
C ARG A 180 6.37 1.33 19.14
N PHE A 181 5.68 2.43 18.84
CA PHE A 181 5.89 3.70 19.52
C PHE A 181 5.55 3.58 21.02
N TYR A 182 4.41 2.98 21.36
CA TYR A 182 4.03 2.77 22.76
C TYR A 182 4.96 1.80 23.49
N GLU A 183 5.41 0.73 22.83
CA GLU A 183 6.39 -0.21 23.40
C GLU A 183 7.71 0.52 23.73
N GLN A 184 8.24 1.32 22.81
CA GLN A 184 9.45 2.12 23.04
C GLN A 184 9.29 3.15 24.15
N TYR A 185 8.13 3.82 24.21
CA TYR A 185 7.81 4.77 25.27
C TYR A 185 7.80 4.08 26.64
N PHE A 186 7.12 2.94 26.76
CA PHE A 186 7.02 2.19 28.00
C PHE A 186 8.38 1.68 28.51
N VAL A 187 9.22 1.16 27.61
CA VAL A 187 10.58 0.70 27.97
C VAL A 187 11.42 1.87 28.48
N THR A 188 11.37 3.02 27.79
CA THR A 188 12.12 4.23 28.20
C THR A 188 11.69 4.71 29.59
N SER A 189 10.38 4.76 29.85
CA SER A 189 9.85 5.17 31.16
C SER A 189 10.25 4.22 32.29
N MET A 190 10.31 2.90 32.05
CA MET A 190 10.77 1.94 33.07
C MET A 190 12.26 2.08 33.37
N THR A 191 13.09 2.37 32.35
CA THR A 191 14.53 2.57 32.55
C THR A 191 14.87 3.83 33.33
N GLU A 192 14.12 4.92 33.16
CA GLU A 192 14.32 6.17 33.91
C GLU A 192 13.94 6.07 35.40
N LEU A 193 13.02 5.16 35.77
CA LEU A 193 12.58 4.96 37.15
C LEU A 193 13.53 4.09 37.99
N GLN A 194 14.39 3.28 37.36
CA GLN A 194 15.36 2.41 38.04
C GLN A 194 16.52 3.13 38.77
N PRO A 195 17.18 4.18 38.23
CA PRO A 195 18.34 4.77 38.92
C PRO A 195 17.99 5.44 40.25
N ARG A 196 16.81 6.08 40.39
CA ARG A 196 16.49 6.84 41.61
C ARG A 196 16.24 5.96 42.85
N ARG A 197 15.79 4.71 42.68
CA ARG A 197 15.63 3.80 43.83
C ARG A 197 16.97 3.29 44.36
N PHE A 198 18.00 3.19 43.54
CA PHE A 198 19.34 2.80 44.01
C PHE A 198 20.05 3.93 44.77
N TYR A 199 19.88 5.19 44.37
CA TYR A 199 20.51 6.31 45.09
C TYR A 199 19.81 6.67 46.41
N MET A 200 18.49 6.48 46.54
CA MET A 200 17.82 6.69 47.85
C MET A 200 18.16 5.60 48.87
N LEU A 201 18.42 4.36 48.44
CA LEU A 201 18.83 3.28 49.34
C LEU A 201 20.29 3.39 49.79
N LEU A 202 21.14 4.13 49.07
CA LEU A 202 22.55 4.33 49.42
C LEU A 202 22.80 5.51 50.39
N ILE A 203 21.82 6.38 50.65
CA ILE A 203 21.95 7.54 51.54
C ILE A 203 21.39 7.24 52.95
N CYS A 204 20.75 6.07 53.14
CA CYS A 204 20.18 5.65 54.43
C CYS A 204 20.96 4.53 55.15
N VAL A 205 22.22 4.28 54.77
CA VAL A 205 23.16 3.40 55.50
C VAL A 205 24.37 4.23 55.90
#